data_AF-A0A965S0P4-F1
#
_entry.id   AF-A0A965S0P4-F1
#
_cell.length_a   1.000
_cell.length_b   1.000
_cell.length_c   1.000
_cell.angle_alpha   90.00
_cell.angle_beta   90.00
_cell.angle_gamma   90.00
#
_symmetry.space_group_name_H-M   'P 1'
#
loop_
_entity.id
_entity.type
_entity.pdbx_description
1 polymer ?
#
loop_
_entity_poly.entity_id
_entity_poly.type
_entity_poly.pdbx_seq_one_letter_code
_entity_poly.pdbx_strand_id
1 'polypeptide(L)'
;MNIDSLVKKWAPVLDHPDLGIIKDPHRRAVTAQLLENQEIDSRTNGSGGYRNPQSLLETAPTNAMGASSSTAGDGAIDIYDPVLISLIRRAAPNLIAYDICGVQPMTGPTGLIFAMRSRYRTQGGTEALFNEANTTFSATNSNGEFGTAQTGATPALASSVNYTVGTGMTTAQAEALGDAS
;
A
#
# COMPACT_ATOMS: atom_id res chain seq x y z
N MET A 1 9.43 11.75 19.40
CA MET A 1 10.58 10.86 19.70
C MET A 1 11.43 10.74 18.45
N ASN A 2 12.76 10.74 18.56
CA ASN A 2 13.64 10.55 17.40
C ASN A 2 13.70 9.06 17.01
N ILE A 3 13.74 8.73 15.72
CA ILE A 3 13.74 7.35 15.20
C ILE A 3 14.92 6.54 15.76
N ASP A 4 16.10 7.16 15.87
CA ASP A 4 17.29 6.51 16.43
C ASP A 4 17.11 6.10 17.90
N SER A 5 16.29 6.84 18.65
CA SER A 5 15.98 6.49 20.05
C SER A 5 15.02 5.31 20.15
N LEU A 6 14.09 5.17 19.20
CA LEU A 6 13.16 4.04 19.13
C LEU A 6 13.87 2.76 18.68
N VAL A 7 14.77 2.86 17.70
CA VAL A 7 15.59 1.70 17.27
C VAL A 7 16.45 1.18 18.42
N LYS A 8 16.99 2.06 19.27
CA LYS A 8 17.72 1.65 20.48
C LYS A 8 16.81 1.01 21.52
N LYS A 9 15.63 1.59 21.78
CA LYS A 9 14.64 1.04 22.73
C LYS A 9 14.21 -0.38 22.35
N TRP A 10 13.99 -0.61 21.05
CA TRP A 10 13.48 -1.88 20.53
C TRP A 10 14.59 -2.81 19.99
N ALA A 11 15.87 -2.47 20.15
CA ALA A 11 17.01 -3.28 19.68
C ALA A 11 16.96 -4.76 20.14
N PRO A 12 16.58 -5.10 21.39
CA PRO A 12 16.49 -6.50 21.82
C PRO A 12 15.48 -7.34 21.02
N VAL A 13 14.45 -6.71 20.45
CA VAL A 13 13.43 -7.36 19.63
C VAL A 13 13.83 -7.34 18.16
N LEU A 14 14.42 -6.23 17.69
CA LEU A 14 14.83 -6.05 16.29
C LEU A 14 16.05 -6.90 15.91
N ASP A 15 16.94 -7.20 16.87
CA ASP A 15 18.17 -7.98 16.67
C ASP A 15 18.10 -9.38 17.30
N HIS A 16 16.89 -9.89 17.58
CA HIS A 16 16.74 -11.18 18.22
C HIS A 16 17.32 -12.31 17.35
N PRO A 17 18.20 -13.19 17.89
CA PRO A 17 18.95 -14.17 17.10
C PRO A 17 18.08 -15.24 16.41
N ASP A 18 16.89 -15.51 16.97
CA ASP A 18 15.93 -16.47 16.40
C ASP A 18 15.07 -15.88 15.26
N LEU A 19 15.19 -14.57 15.00
CA LEU A 19 14.48 -13.88 13.94
C LEU A 19 15.43 -13.51 12.80
N GLY A 20 14.92 -13.51 11.56
CA GLY A 20 15.70 -13.08 10.42
C GLY A 20 16.12 -11.61 10.54
N ILE A 21 17.41 -11.33 10.30
CA ILE A 21 17.97 -9.97 10.41
C ILE A 21 17.26 -9.03 9.43
N ILE A 22 16.76 -7.90 9.94
CA ILE A 22 16.17 -6.84 9.12
C ILE A 22 17.30 -6.03 8.48
N LYS A 23 17.56 -6.29 7.19
CA LYS A 23 18.66 -5.67 6.42
C LYS A 23 18.39 -4.22 6.02
N ASP A 24 17.13 -3.85 5.81
CA ASP A 24 16.75 -2.51 5.34
C ASP A 24 16.54 -1.54 6.53
N PRO A 25 17.32 -0.44 6.61
CA PRO A 25 17.20 0.54 7.69
C PRO A 25 15.81 1.18 7.78
N HIS A 26 15.13 1.35 6.64
CA HIS A 26 13.81 1.94 6.60
C HIS A 26 12.74 1.00 7.19
N ARG A 27 12.72 -0.28 6.81
CA ARG A 27 11.88 -1.31 7.43
C ARG A 27 12.14 -1.43 8.93
N ARG A 28 13.39 -1.32 9.36
CA ARG A 28 13.78 -1.37 10.77
C ARG A 28 13.18 -0.19 11.56
N ALA A 29 13.24 1.02 11.01
CA ALA A 29 12.65 2.21 11.62
C ALA A 29 11.11 2.11 11.73
N VAL A 30 10.43 1.65 10.66
CA VAL A 30 8.97 1.47 10.64
C VAL A 30 8.53 0.41 11.67
N THR A 31 9.28 -0.68 11.79
CA THR A 31 8.98 -1.74 12.76
C THR A 31 9.14 -1.24 14.19
N ALA A 32 10.19 -0.45 14.48
CA ALA A 32 10.38 0.16 15.80
C ALA A 32 9.22 1.11 16.18
N GLN A 33 8.71 1.88 15.22
CA GLN A 33 7.56 2.77 15.42
C GLN A 33 6.27 1.99 15.70
N LEU A 34 6.05 0.88 15.00
CA LEU A 34 4.86 0.05 15.20
C LEU A 34 4.86 -0.61 16.58
N LEU A 35 6.02 -1.11 17.03
CA LEU A 35 6.18 -1.69 18.37
C LEU A 35 5.89 -0.66 19.47
N GLU A 36 6.31 0.59 19.29
CA GLU A 36 5.98 1.68 20.20
C GLU A 36 4.47 1.93 20.29
N ASN A 37 3.81 2.03 19.14
CA ASN A 37 2.36 2.26 19.10
C ASN A 37 1.58 1.10 19.74
N GLN A 38 2.03 -0.14 19.53
CA GLN A 38 1.42 -1.33 20.14
C GLN A 38 1.59 -1.35 21.66
N GLU A 39 2.74 -0.90 22.18
CA GLU A 39 2.98 -0.81 23.62
C GLU A 39 2.10 0.26 24.27
N ILE A 40 1.97 1.42 23.64
CA ILE A 40 1.08 2.50 24.09
C ILE A 40 -0.37 2.01 24.10
N ASP A 41 -0.84 1.37 23.02
CA ASP A 41 -2.20 0.83 22.96
C ASP A 41 -2.42 -0.26 24.03
N SER A 42 -1.44 -1.13 24.26
CA SER A 42 -1.52 -2.16 25.30
C SER A 42 -1.57 -1.58 26.71
N ARG A 43 -0.91 -0.44 26.95
CA ARG A 43 -0.97 0.30 28.22
C ARG A 43 -2.27 1.06 28.40
N THR A 44 -2.80 1.67 27.34
CA THR A 44 -4.03 2.47 27.39
C THR A 44 -5.29 1.60 27.40
N ASN A 45 -5.31 0.49 26.67
CA ASN A 45 -6.46 -0.41 26.53
C ASN A 45 -6.41 -1.67 27.41
N GLY A 46 -5.38 -1.86 28.25
CA GLY A 46 -5.33 -2.93 29.25
C GLY A 46 -5.52 -4.36 28.72
N SER A 47 -5.34 -4.58 27.41
CA SER A 47 -5.70 -5.81 26.70
C SER A 47 -4.46 -6.64 26.37
N GLY A 48 -3.67 -6.97 27.39
CA GLY A 48 -2.36 -7.59 27.22
C GLY A 48 -1.99 -8.59 28.31
N GLY A 49 -2.83 -9.60 28.54
CA GLY A 49 -2.43 -10.85 29.22
C GLY A 49 -3.08 -11.10 30.59
N TYR A 50 -3.72 -12.27 30.71
CA TYR A 50 -4.14 -12.99 31.95
C TYR A 50 -4.98 -12.26 33.00
N ARG A 51 -5.35 -11.00 32.79
CA ARG A 51 -6.32 -10.30 33.61
C ARG A 51 -7.49 -9.92 32.74
N ASN A 52 -8.41 -10.88 32.64
CA ASN A 52 -9.81 -10.61 32.38
C ASN A 52 -10.18 -9.30 33.09
N PRO A 53 -10.80 -8.30 32.43
CA PRO A 53 -11.41 -7.20 33.16
C PRO A 53 -12.55 -7.79 33.99
N GLN A 54 -12.22 -8.29 35.19
CA GLN A 54 -13.17 -8.39 36.27
C GLN A 54 -13.54 -6.95 36.60
N SER A 55 -14.63 -6.50 35.97
CA SER A 55 -15.61 -5.63 36.59
C SER A 55 -15.61 -5.89 38.09
N LEU A 56 -15.09 -4.94 38.87
CA LEU A 56 -14.79 -5.05 40.30
C LEU A 56 -16.07 -5.15 41.17
N LEU A 57 -17.23 -5.41 40.57
CA LEU A 57 -18.56 -5.32 41.18
C LEU A 57 -19.49 -6.50 40.88
N GLU A 58 -19.01 -7.58 40.25
CA GLU A 58 -19.86 -8.73 39.91
C GLU A 58 -19.50 -9.93 40.78
N THR A 59 -20.46 -10.40 41.57
CA THR A 59 -20.33 -11.59 42.42
C THR A 59 -20.03 -12.81 41.55
N ALA A 60 -19.06 -13.63 41.96
CA ALA A 60 -18.67 -14.81 41.21
C ALA A 60 -19.86 -15.75 40.94
N PRO A 61 -20.00 -16.33 39.74
CA PRO A 61 -21.12 -17.21 39.38
C PRO A 61 -21.17 -18.46 40.27
N THR A 62 -22.37 -18.93 40.60
CA THR A 62 -22.65 -20.07 41.51
C THR A 62 -21.98 -21.39 41.11
N ASN A 63 -21.60 -21.54 39.83
CA ASN A 63 -20.86 -22.70 39.33
C ASN A 63 -19.33 -22.50 39.38
N ALA A 64 -18.84 -21.59 40.22
CA ALA A 64 -17.43 -21.49 40.56
C ALA A 64 -17.02 -22.79 41.27
N MET A 65 -16.43 -23.70 40.51
CA MET A 65 -15.63 -24.79 41.07
C MET A 65 -14.60 -24.12 41.99
N GLY A 66 -14.70 -24.38 43.30
CA GLY A 66 -13.84 -23.75 44.31
C GLY A 66 -12.35 -23.94 44.00
N ALA A 67 -11.51 -23.14 44.65
CA ALA A 67 -10.06 -23.18 44.46
C ALA A 67 -9.53 -24.63 44.52
N SER A 68 -8.79 -25.03 43.49
CA SER A 68 -8.16 -26.34 43.39
C SER A 68 -7.16 -26.54 44.53
N SER A 69 -7.30 -27.63 45.30
CA SER A 69 -6.28 -28.10 46.23
C SER A 69 -5.18 -28.86 45.47
N SER A 70 -4.43 -28.17 44.61
CA SER A 70 -3.05 -28.62 44.33
C SER A 70 -2.10 -28.30 45.49
N THR A 71 -2.59 -27.57 46.50
CA THR A 71 -1.92 -27.30 47.78
C THR A 71 -2.83 -27.81 48.90
N ALA A 72 -2.32 -28.74 49.71
CA ALA A 72 -3.05 -29.35 50.81
C ALA A 72 -3.68 -28.30 51.76
N GLY A 73 -5.00 -28.34 51.91
CA GLY A 73 -5.72 -27.57 52.94
C GLY A 73 -7.06 -26.96 52.56
N ASP A 74 -7.48 -26.95 51.29
CA ASP A 74 -8.72 -26.30 50.84
C ASP A 74 -9.71 -27.29 50.21
N GLY A 75 -10.79 -27.61 50.93
CA GLY A 75 -12.00 -28.27 50.39
C GLY A 75 -12.06 -29.81 50.50
N ALA A 76 -13.29 -30.35 50.50
CA ALA A 76 -13.59 -31.78 50.69
C ALA A 76 -13.76 -32.59 49.38
N ILE A 77 -13.48 -31.98 48.22
CA ILE A 77 -13.67 -32.60 46.90
C ILE A 77 -12.35 -32.54 46.14
N ASP A 78 -11.76 -33.71 45.92
CA ASP A 78 -10.55 -33.88 45.10
C ASP A 78 -10.96 -33.84 43.62
N ILE A 79 -10.44 -32.86 42.88
CA ILE A 79 -10.75 -32.69 41.45
C ILE A 79 -9.71 -33.49 40.66
N TYR A 80 -10.13 -34.18 39.61
CA TYR A 80 -9.25 -34.98 38.74
C TYR A 80 -8.05 -34.18 38.25
N ASP A 81 -6.86 -34.76 38.39
CA ASP A 81 -5.60 -34.20 37.87
C ASP A 81 -5.65 -34.19 36.33
N PRO A 82 -5.67 -33.01 35.68
CA PRO A 82 -5.78 -32.95 34.24
C PRO A 82 -4.52 -33.51 33.57
N VAL A 83 -4.65 -34.63 32.84
CA VAL A 83 -3.59 -35.12 31.96
C VAL A 83 -3.43 -34.14 30.80
N LEU A 84 -2.39 -33.30 30.86
CA LEU A 84 -2.11 -32.30 29.84
C LEU A 84 -1.72 -32.99 28.53
N ILE A 85 -2.59 -32.91 27.53
CA ILE A 85 -2.25 -33.21 26.14
C ILE A 85 -1.71 -31.93 25.47
N SER A 86 -0.65 -32.05 24.69
CA SER A 86 0.00 -30.89 24.07
C SER A 86 -0.97 -30.11 23.18
N LEU A 87 -1.09 -28.80 23.42
CA LEU A 87 -1.82 -27.90 22.55
C LEU A 87 -1.04 -27.68 21.24
N ILE A 88 -1.64 -28.04 20.11
CA ILE A 88 -1.07 -27.74 18.79
C ILE A 88 -1.41 -26.28 18.45
N ARG A 89 -0.39 -25.43 18.29
CA ARG A 89 -0.59 -24.05 17.79
C ARG A 89 -0.83 -24.05 16.28
N ARG A 90 -1.76 -23.23 15.80
CA ARG A 90 -1.87 -22.93 14.37
C ARG A 90 -0.69 -22.06 13.95
N ALA A 91 -0.03 -22.39 12.84
CA ALA A 91 0.98 -21.52 12.25
C ALA A 91 0.30 -20.28 11.63
N ALA A 92 0.90 -19.10 11.82
CA ALA A 92 0.47 -17.90 11.10
C ALA A 92 0.87 -18.04 9.61
N PRO A 93 0.02 -17.59 8.67
CA PRO A 93 0.31 -17.64 7.25
C PRO A 93 1.40 -16.64 6.84
N ASN A 94 2.08 -16.92 5.72
CA ASN A 94 3.07 -16.02 5.13
C ASN A 94 2.40 -14.83 4.43
N LEU A 95 2.92 -13.61 4.64
CA LEU A 95 2.38 -12.38 4.06
C LEU A 95 3.35 -11.80 3.02
N ILE A 96 2.83 -11.49 1.82
CA ILE A 96 3.60 -10.91 0.71
C ILE A 96 3.25 -9.43 0.43
N ALA A 97 2.48 -8.80 1.32
CA ALA A 97 1.91 -7.47 1.08
C ALA A 97 2.97 -6.39 0.79
N TYR A 98 4.10 -6.44 1.50
CA TYR A 98 5.23 -5.51 1.32
C TYR A 98 6.17 -5.86 0.17
N ASP A 99 5.93 -6.99 -0.52
CA ASP A 99 6.69 -7.40 -1.69
C ASP A 99 6.04 -6.90 -2.98
N ILE A 100 4.69 -6.84 -3.00
CA ILE A 100 3.91 -6.39 -4.17
C ILE A 100 3.66 -4.88 -4.13
N CYS A 101 3.33 -4.34 -2.95
CA CYS A 101 2.86 -2.95 -2.83
C CYS A 101 3.93 -2.05 -2.22
N GLY A 102 4.19 -0.91 -2.87
CA GLY A 102 4.97 0.18 -2.27
C GLY A 102 4.19 0.82 -1.11
N VAL A 103 4.88 1.20 -0.05
CA VAL A 103 4.29 1.90 1.10
C VAL A 103 5.07 3.18 1.35
N GLN A 104 4.35 4.31 1.42
CA GLN A 104 4.90 5.59 1.82
C GLN A 104 4.44 5.87 3.27
N PRO A 105 5.33 5.75 4.27
CA PRO A 105 4.96 6.01 5.65
C PRO A 105 4.48 7.45 5.82
N MET A 106 3.34 7.62 6.50
CA MET A 106 2.73 8.92 6.74
C MET A 106 3.19 9.48 8.08
N THR A 107 3.66 10.73 8.09
CA THR A 107 4.05 11.47 9.30
C THR A 107 2.90 12.30 9.90
N GLY A 108 1.78 12.40 9.19
CA GLY A 108 0.55 13.06 9.63
C GLY A 108 -0.70 12.23 9.27
N PRO A 109 -1.88 12.62 9.77
CA PRO A 109 -3.11 11.84 9.58
C PRO A 109 -3.62 11.84 8.13
N THR A 110 -3.17 12.79 7.30
CA THR A 110 -3.57 12.92 5.89
C THR A 110 -2.34 13.07 4.99
N GLY A 111 -2.41 12.48 3.80
CA GLY A 111 -1.40 12.58 2.76
C GLY A 111 -2.02 13.17 1.50
N LEU A 112 -1.24 13.96 0.75
CA LEU A 112 -1.64 14.53 -0.53
C LEU A 112 -0.80 13.93 -1.64
N ILE A 113 -1.44 13.58 -2.76
CA ILE A 113 -0.78 13.08 -3.96
C ILE A 113 -1.15 14.01 -5.10
N PHE A 114 -0.14 14.57 -5.77
CA PHE A 114 -0.32 15.39 -6.96
C PHE A 114 0.25 14.65 -8.17
N ALA A 115 -0.49 14.68 -9.28
CA ALA A 115 -0.06 14.11 -10.55
C ALA A 115 -0.20 15.15 -11.67
N MET A 116 0.81 15.22 -12.54
CA MET A 116 0.74 16.03 -13.75
C MET A 116 0.38 15.14 -14.94
N ARG A 117 -0.58 15.59 -15.74
CA ARG A 117 -0.99 14.92 -16.98
C ARG A 117 -0.86 15.90 -18.15
N SER A 118 -0.18 15.50 -19.20
CA SER A 118 -0.04 16.30 -20.43
C SER A 118 -1.32 16.24 -21.25
N ARG A 119 -1.90 17.39 -21.60
CA ARG A 119 -3.14 17.47 -22.38
C ARG A 119 -2.97 18.37 -23.59
N TYR A 120 -3.68 18.06 -24.66
CA TYR A 120 -3.70 18.89 -25.87
C TYR A 120 -4.68 20.07 -25.71
N ARG A 121 -4.22 21.28 -26.10
CA ARG A 121 -4.96 22.56 -26.15
C ARG A 121 -5.55 23.09 -24.84
N THR A 122 -6.34 22.29 -24.12
CA THR A 122 -7.13 22.75 -22.97
C THR A 122 -6.96 21.82 -21.78
N GLN A 123 -7.28 22.33 -20.59
CA GLN A 123 -7.25 21.56 -19.34
C GLN A 123 -8.24 20.38 -19.33
N GLY A 124 -9.27 20.40 -20.20
CA GLY A 124 -10.23 19.31 -20.40
C GLY A 124 -9.95 18.46 -21.63
N GLY A 125 -8.91 18.76 -22.41
CA GLY A 125 -8.62 18.11 -23.68
C GLY A 125 -8.13 16.67 -23.54
N THR A 126 -7.95 15.98 -24.67
CA THR A 126 -7.40 14.62 -24.69
C THR A 126 -5.99 14.61 -24.10
N GLU A 127 -5.68 13.57 -23.30
CA GLU A 127 -4.34 13.36 -22.77
C GLU A 127 -3.38 12.92 -23.89
N ALA A 128 -2.15 13.43 -23.86
CA ALA A 128 -1.12 13.12 -24.85
C ALA A 128 -0.30 11.84 -24.52
N LEU A 129 -0.43 11.33 -23.29
CA LEU A 129 0.30 10.16 -22.79
C LEU A 129 -0.60 8.90 -22.86
N PHE A 130 0.03 7.72 -22.90
CA PHE A 130 -0.56 6.36 -22.96
C PHE A 130 -0.95 5.83 -24.35
N ASN A 131 -1.72 6.59 -25.13
CA ASN A 131 -2.05 6.21 -26.50
C ASN A 131 -1.01 6.77 -27.50
N GLU A 132 -1.15 6.39 -28.76
CA GLU A 132 -0.38 6.98 -29.86
C GLU A 132 -0.57 8.49 -29.93
N ALA A 133 0.55 9.22 -30.08
CA ALA A 133 0.55 10.67 -30.13
C ALA A 133 -0.20 11.16 -31.38
N ASN A 134 -1.03 12.19 -31.22
CA ASN A 134 -1.66 12.83 -32.37
C ASN A 134 -0.64 13.70 -33.11
N THR A 135 -0.13 13.20 -34.22
CA THR A 135 0.85 13.86 -35.08
C THR A 135 0.25 15.00 -35.92
N THR A 136 -1.07 15.03 -36.15
CA THR A 136 -1.72 16.18 -36.81
C THR A 136 -1.77 17.42 -35.93
N PHE A 137 -1.70 17.23 -34.61
CA PHE A 137 -1.76 18.33 -33.64
C PHE A 137 -0.72 19.42 -33.91
N SER A 138 0.49 19.04 -34.35
CA SER A 138 1.57 19.97 -34.73
C SER A 138 1.74 20.15 -36.24
N ALA A 139 1.16 19.26 -37.06
CA ALA A 139 1.38 19.26 -38.51
C ALA A 139 0.39 20.15 -39.27
N THR A 140 -0.81 20.39 -38.73
CA THR A 140 -1.86 21.13 -39.42
C THR A 140 -2.38 22.32 -38.63
N ASN A 141 -2.99 23.30 -39.32
CA ASN A 141 -3.71 24.38 -38.65
C ASN A 141 -4.96 23.84 -37.91
N SER A 142 -5.61 24.69 -37.10
CA SER A 142 -6.83 24.32 -36.36
C SER A 142 -7.98 23.80 -37.22
N ASN A 143 -7.97 24.10 -38.51
CA ASN A 143 -9.00 23.75 -39.47
C ASN A 143 -8.66 22.46 -40.24
N GLY A 144 -7.45 21.89 -40.06
CA GLY A 144 -6.99 20.71 -40.79
C GLY A 144 -6.71 20.95 -42.28
N GLU A 145 -6.53 22.22 -42.70
CA GLU A 145 -6.47 22.62 -44.11
C GLU A 145 -5.05 22.51 -44.70
N PHE A 146 -4.03 22.55 -43.85
CA PHE A 146 -2.63 22.55 -44.26
C PHE A 146 -1.91 21.32 -43.73
N GLY A 147 -1.43 20.45 -44.63
CA GLY A 147 -0.75 19.21 -44.28
C GLY A 147 -1.59 17.94 -44.51
N THR A 148 -1.03 16.79 -44.18
CA THR A 148 -1.69 15.49 -44.34
C THR A 148 -2.18 15.02 -42.97
N ALA A 149 -3.41 14.53 -42.89
CA ALA A 149 -3.93 14.00 -41.64
C ALA A 149 -3.36 12.59 -41.35
N GLN A 150 -3.14 12.30 -40.07
CA GLN A 150 -2.85 10.95 -39.62
C GLN A 150 -4.08 10.07 -39.86
N THR A 151 -3.88 8.90 -40.44
CA THR A 151 -4.93 7.91 -40.71
C THR A 151 -4.48 6.58 -40.12
N GLY A 152 -5.42 5.78 -39.62
CA GLY A 152 -5.12 4.55 -38.91
C GLY A 152 -4.91 4.79 -37.41
N ALA A 153 -5.19 3.77 -36.60
CA ALA A 153 -5.17 3.84 -35.13
C ALA A 153 -4.20 2.85 -34.48
N THR A 154 -3.55 1.98 -35.27
CA THR A 154 -2.73 0.89 -34.78
C THR A 154 -1.46 0.73 -35.61
N PRO A 155 -0.28 1.09 -35.08
CA PRO A 155 0.99 0.88 -35.78
C PRO A 155 1.35 -0.61 -35.98
N ALA A 156 0.77 -1.52 -35.17
CA ALA A 156 1.06 -2.95 -35.21
C ALA A 156 0.67 -3.67 -36.52
N LEU A 157 -0.25 -3.09 -37.32
CA LEU A 157 -0.69 -3.61 -38.62
C LEU A 157 -0.52 -2.55 -39.73
N ALA A 158 0.40 -1.60 -39.51
CA ALA A 158 0.62 -0.46 -40.37
C ALA A 158 1.35 -0.83 -41.67
N SER A 159 0.84 -0.27 -42.76
CA SER A 159 1.44 -0.12 -44.08
C SER A 159 1.30 1.34 -44.47
N SER A 160 2.14 1.84 -45.38
CA SER A 160 2.10 3.23 -45.86
C SER A 160 0.76 3.65 -46.51
N VAL A 161 -0.15 2.69 -46.70
CA VAL A 161 -1.49 2.88 -47.28
C VAL A 161 -2.59 3.01 -46.22
N ASN A 162 -2.50 2.26 -45.11
CA ASN A 162 -3.56 2.20 -44.08
C ASN A 162 -3.16 2.89 -42.76
N TYR A 163 -1.92 3.37 -42.67
CA TYR A 163 -1.39 4.07 -41.52
C TYR A 163 -0.47 5.21 -42.00
N THR A 164 -0.85 6.45 -41.67
CA THR A 164 -0.10 7.66 -42.02
C THR A 164 0.09 8.53 -40.79
N VAL A 165 1.20 9.26 -40.77
CA VAL A 165 1.47 10.29 -39.76
C VAL A 165 1.15 11.67 -40.34
N GLY A 166 0.85 12.62 -39.46
CA GLY A 166 0.66 14.01 -39.81
C GLY A 166 1.96 14.61 -40.36
N THR A 167 1.93 15.09 -41.60
CA THR A 167 3.05 15.81 -42.23
C THR A 167 2.64 17.24 -42.55
N GLY A 168 3.62 18.15 -42.60
CA GLY A 168 3.39 19.55 -42.98
C GLY A 168 2.86 19.69 -44.41
N MET A 169 2.55 20.93 -44.79
CA MET A 169 2.06 21.27 -46.13
C MET A 169 2.97 20.72 -47.23
N THR A 170 2.38 20.07 -48.23
CA THR A 170 3.14 19.59 -49.40
C THR A 170 3.51 20.75 -50.32
N THR A 171 4.60 20.61 -51.09
CA THR A 171 5.01 21.64 -52.06
C THR A 171 3.90 21.99 -53.05
N ALA A 172 3.17 20.99 -53.55
CA ALA A 172 2.05 21.21 -54.47
C ALA A 172 0.91 22.04 -53.84
N GLN A 173 0.59 21.79 -52.56
CA GLN A 173 -0.38 22.62 -51.83
C GLN A 173 0.14 24.04 -51.63
N ALA A 174 1.43 24.20 -51.31
CA ALA A 174 2.05 25.51 -51.13
C ALA A 174 2.07 26.34 -52.43
N GLU A 175 2.33 25.70 -53.57
CA GLU A 175 2.31 26.35 -54.89
C GLU A 175 0.89 26.77 -55.28
N ALA A 176 -0.12 25.95 -55.00
CA ALA A 176 -1.53 26.27 -55.28
C ALA A 176 -2.06 27.48 -54.49
N LEU A 177 -1.51 27.76 -53.29
CA LEU A 177 -1.88 28.95 -52.52
C LEU A 177 -1.48 30.26 -53.22
N GLY A 178 -0.40 30.25 -54.02
CA GLY A 178 0.03 31.41 -54.80
C GLY A 178 -0.81 31.68 -56.04
N ASP A 179 -1.45 30.64 -56.60
CA ASP A 179 -2.31 30.71 -57.79
C ASP A 179 -3.70 31.31 -57.51
N ALA A 180 -4.07 31.44 -56.23
CA ALA A 180 -5.33 32.07 -55.80
C ALA A 180 -5.26 33.60 -55.63
N SER A 181 -4.21 34.26 -56.16
CA SER A 181 -3.94 35.71 -56.06
C SER A 181 -4.43 36.49 -57.27
#